data_AF-A0AAW0NNU2-F1
#
_entry.id   AF-A0AAW0NNU2-F1
#
_cell.length_a   1.000
_cell.length_b   1.000
_cell.length_c   1.000
_cell.angle_alpha   90.00
_cell.angle_beta   90.00
_cell.angle_gamma   90.00
#
_symmetry.space_group_name_H-M   'P 1'
#
loop_
_entity.id
_entity.type
_entity.pdbx_description
1 polymer ?
#
loop_
_entity_poly.entity_id
_entity_poly.type
_entity_poly.pdbx_seq_one_letter_code
_entity_poly.pdbx_strand_id
1 'polypeptide(L)'
;MLPEETSFSRSQKQIKVIEMASGSVSVFGALLCAVSLLNFAFVFITGSDFIRFVSFRAIYHNITGDTTLCQDSVPWWSALGDSGVWASLLWDVCLVGLFALQHSVLAWTPVKRVCERNLGALNRTVYCCATAIVLQVLMRYWQPVSGAPCLWSVRTAPWSIWFPLMCFSLHFVCWALICSILVIFDYPELMGIKQVYYKCLGLQEPLSDKPCGLQRLLSHLRHPVCLELLLVLWVVPALSLDRLVLAGALSSYLLLGHSLDKQDLAYLCVRFRGRTFTEHEQKQE
;
A
#
# COMPACT_ATOMS: atom_id res chain seq x y z
N MET A 1 -11.60 68.15 -24.16
CA MET A 1 -11.97 67.57 -22.84
C MET A 1 -12.60 66.21 -23.09
N LEU A 2 -12.22 65.21 -22.30
CA LEU A 2 -12.73 63.81 -22.23
C LEU A 2 -12.14 62.79 -23.24
N PRO A 3 -11.07 62.07 -22.82
CA PRO A 3 -11.12 60.60 -22.93
C PRO A 3 -10.54 59.83 -21.72
N GLU A 4 -10.37 60.46 -20.54
CA GLU A 4 -9.73 59.79 -19.39
C GLU A 4 -10.64 58.82 -18.59
N GLU A 5 -11.95 59.02 -18.55
CA GLU A 5 -12.84 58.16 -17.72
C GLU A 5 -12.90 56.69 -18.17
N THR A 6 -12.70 56.43 -19.47
CA THR A 6 -12.76 55.05 -20.01
C THR A 6 -11.55 54.20 -19.66
N SER A 7 -10.39 54.83 -19.41
CA SER A 7 -9.14 54.16 -19.03
C SER A 7 -9.19 53.67 -17.59
N PHE A 8 -9.61 54.53 -16.67
CA PHE A 8 -9.70 54.23 -15.24
C PHE A 8 -10.74 53.14 -14.95
N SER A 9 -11.91 53.19 -15.60
CA SER A 9 -12.96 52.17 -15.47
C SER A 9 -12.53 50.79 -16.01
N ARG A 10 -11.74 50.77 -17.10
CA ARG A 10 -11.19 49.53 -17.67
C ARG A 10 -10.10 48.92 -16.76
N SER A 11 -9.28 49.76 -16.14
CA SER A 11 -8.25 49.34 -15.17
C SER A 11 -8.88 48.78 -13.89
N GLN A 12 -9.92 49.43 -13.35
CA GLN A 12 -10.69 48.94 -12.20
C GLN A 12 -11.40 47.61 -12.48
N LYS A 13 -11.96 47.41 -13.68
CA LYS A 13 -12.51 46.11 -14.10
C LYS A 13 -11.45 45.02 -14.19
N GLN A 14 -10.27 45.32 -14.74
CA GLN A 14 -9.15 44.38 -14.80
C GLN A 14 -8.65 43.97 -13.40
N ILE A 15 -8.51 44.93 -12.49
CA ILE A 15 -8.12 44.67 -11.09
C ILE A 15 -9.15 43.76 -10.42
N LYS A 16 -10.45 44.02 -10.57
CA LYS A 16 -11.52 43.17 -10.01
C LYS A 16 -11.53 41.75 -10.59
N VAL A 17 -11.23 41.60 -11.89
CA VAL A 17 -11.12 40.28 -12.53
C VAL A 17 -9.89 39.52 -12.03
N ILE A 18 -8.76 40.19 -11.84
CA ILE A 18 -7.53 39.61 -11.28
C ILE A 18 -7.73 39.23 -9.81
N GLU A 19 -8.41 40.05 -9.02
CA GLU A 19 -8.70 39.79 -7.61
C GLU A 19 -9.71 38.65 -7.44
N MET A 20 -10.75 38.57 -8.29
CA MET A 20 -11.67 37.42 -8.33
C MET A 20 -10.98 36.14 -8.82
N ALA A 21 -10.07 36.23 -9.79
CA ALA A 21 -9.28 35.10 -10.25
C ALA A 21 -8.30 34.63 -9.17
N SER A 22 -7.65 35.56 -8.46
CA SER A 22 -6.77 35.26 -7.33
C SER A 22 -7.53 34.61 -6.16
N GLY A 23 -8.71 35.12 -5.82
CA GLY A 23 -9.61 34.52 -4.84
C GLY A 23 -10.11 33.13 -5.24
N SER A 24 -10.47 32.93 -6.51
CA SER A 24 -10.91 31.63 -7.05
C SER A 24 -9.78 30.61 -7.08
N VAL A 25 -8.56 31.02 -7.43
CA VAL A 25 -7.34 30.18 -7.38
C VAL A 25 -6.99 29.80 -5.94
N SER A 26 -7.16 30.72 -4.98
CA SER A 26 -6.96 30.45 -3.55
C SER A 26 -7.98 29.44 -3.00
N VAL A 27 -9.27 29.60 -3.34
CA VAL A 27 -10.34 28.68 -2.91
C VAL A 27 -10.18 27.30 -3.54
N PHE A 28 -9.85 27.23 -4.83
CA PHE A 28 -9.59 25.96 -5.52
C PHE A 28 -8.37 25.25 -4.95
N GLY A 29 -7.28 25.98 -4.67
CA GLY A 29 -6.10 25.44 -4.00
C GLY A 29 -6.40 24.91 -2.59
N ALA A 30 -7.20 25.64 -1.80
CA ALA A 30 -7.64 25.20 -0.48
C ALA A 30 -8.50 23.93 -0.54
N LEU A 31 -9.43 23.86 -1.51
CA LEU A 31 -10.26 22.67 -1.74
C LEU A 31 -9.42 21.44 -2.11
N LEU A 32 -8.44 21.60 -3.00
CA LEU A 32 -7.53 20.53 -3.39
C LEU A 32 -6.70 20.03 -2.20
N CYS A 33 -6.18 20.94 -1.38
CA CYS A 33 -5.47 20.59 -0.15
C CYS A 33 -6.39 19.82 0.82
N ALA A 34 -7.63 20.27 1.02
CA ALA A 34 -8.59 19.60 1.89
C ALA A 34 -8.92 18.18 1.41
N VAL A 35 -9.17 18.00 0.10
CA VAL A 35 -9.42 16.68 -0.50
C VAL A 35 -8.20 15.76 -0.35
N SER A 36 -6.99 16.28 -0.53
CA SER A 36 -5.75 15.50 -0.38
C SER A 36 -5.52 15.06 1.08
N LEU A 37 -5.80 15.93 2.05
CA LEU A 37 -5.72 15.61 3.49
C LEU A 37 -6.78 14.57 3.89
N LEU A 38 -8.01 14.70 3.39
CA LEU A 38 -9.07 13.73 3.64
C LEU A 38 -8.72 12.35 3.05
N ASN A 39 -8.18 12.33 1.83
CA ASN A 39 -7.68 11.09 1.24
C ASN A 39 -6.55 10.47 2.08
N PHE A 40 -5.61 11.28 2.54
CA PHE A 40 -4.54 10.80 3.40
C PHE A 40 -5.05 10.16 4.68
N ALA A 41 -6.00 10.81 5.37
CA ALA A 41 -6.63 10.25 6.55
C ALA A 41 -7.33 8.92 6.23
N PHE A 42 -8.06 8.87 5.11
CA PHE A 42 -8.75 7.65 4.67
C PHE A 42 -7.80 6.49 4.37
N VAL A 43 -6.70 6.75 3.66
CA VAL A 43 -5.69 5.71 3.36
C VAL A 43 -4.97 5.27 4.63
N PHE A 44 -4.68 6.19 5.56
CA PHE A 44 -4.08 5.87 6.85
C PHE A 44 -5.01 4.98 7.70
N ILE A 45 -6.30 5.34 7.80
CA ILE A 45 -7.32 4.53 8.48
C ILE A 45 -7.40 3.14 7.83
N THR A 46 -7.43 3.08 6.51
CA THR A 46 -7.45 1.80 5.77
C THR A 46 -6.21 0.95 6.05
N GLY A 47 -5.02 1.56 6.13
CA GLY A 47 -3.81 0.85 6.54
C GLY A 47 -3.92 0.29 7.96
N SER A 48 -4.47 1.07 8.89
CA SER A 48 -4.73 0.62 10.26
C SER A 48 -5.74 -0.53 10.32
N ASP A 49 -6.79 -0.49 9.51
CA ASP A 49 -7.77 -1.56 9.39
C ASP A 49 -7.15 -2.83 8.78
N PHE A 50 -6.23 -2.68 7.83
CA PHE A 50 -5.48 -3.80 7.27
C PHE A 50 -4.58 -4.48 8.32
N ILE A 51 -3.90 -3.70 9.16
CA ILE A 51 -3.15 -4.23 10.31
C ILE A 51 -4.08 -5.04 11.23
N ARG A 52 -5.27 -4.50 11.53
CA ARG A 52 -6.26 -5.21 12.36
C ARG A 52 -6.77 -6.49 11.71
N PHE A 53 -7.06 -6.44 10.41
CA PHE A 53 -7.55 -7.57 9.63
C PHE A 53 -6.54 -8.72 9.58
N VAL A 54 -5.26 -8.42 9.33
CA VAL A 54 -4.22 -9.45 9.19
C VAL A 54 -3.69 -9.93 10.54
N SER A 55 -3.42 -9.03 11.49
CA SER A 55 -2.79 -9.41 12.76
C SER A 55 -3.79 -9.60 13.90
N PHE A 56 -4.67 -8.63 14.15
CA PHE A 56 -5.52 -8.65 15.34
C PHE A 56 -6.62 -9.70 15.26
N ARG A 57 -7.28 -9.86 14.11
CA ARG A 57 -8.34 -10.89 13.94
C ARG A 57 -7.82 -12.30 14.22
N ALA A 58 -6.64 -12.63 13.71
CA ALA A 58 -6.05 -13.96 13.90
C ALA A 58 -5.61 -14.23 15.36
N ILE A 59 -5.22 -13.18 16.08
CA ILE A 59 -4.65 -13.31 17.43
C ILE A 59 -5.74 -13.20 18.52
N TYR A 60 -6.66 -12.25 18.41
CA TYR A 60 -7.70 -12.02 19.43
C TYR A 60 -8.67 -13.19 19.53
N HIS A 61 -9.11 -13.76 18.41
CA HIS A 61 -10.02 -14.91 18.42
C HIS A 61 -9.44 -16.15 19.11
N ASN A 62 -8.10 -16.26 19.18
CA ASN A 62 -7.45 -17.35 19.90
C ASN A 62 -7.29 -17.07 21.41
N ILE A 63 -7.27 -15.80 21.82
CA ILE A 63 -7.12 -15.38 23.22
C ILE A 63 -8.48 -15.35 23.94
N THR A 64 -9.55 -14.90 23.28
CA THR A 64 -10.88 -14.80 23.89
C THR A 64 -11.62 -16.13 23.99
N GLY A 65 -11.19 -17.19 23.28
CA GLY A 65 -11.81 -18.52 23.36
C GLY A 65 -13.24 -18.63 22.83
N ASP A 66 -13.86 -17.50 22.44
CA ASP A 66 -15.30 -17.40 22.17
C ASP A 66 -15.75 -17.92 20.79
N THR A 67 -14.84 -18.35 19.93
CA THR A 67 -15.19 -18.90 18.61
C THR A 67 -14.22 -19.97 18.18
N THR A 68 -14.74 -21.16 17.87
CA THR A 68 -14.00 -22.18 17.13
C THR A 68 -13.72 -21.65 15.72
N LEU A 69 -12.55 -21.01 15.53
CA LEU A 69 -12.08 -20.53 14.22
C LEU A 69 -12.13 -21.63 13.15
N CYS A 70 -11.99 -22.88 13.58
CA CYS A 70 -12.05 -24.07 12.76
C CYS A 70 -12.78 -25.19 13.49
N GLN A 71 -13.39 -26.08 12.72
CA GLN A 71 -14.09 -27.26 13.22
C GLN A 71 -13.18 -28.48 13.08
N ASP A 72 -12.27 -28.66 14.04
CA ASP A 72 -11.22 -29.70 14.02
C ASP A 72 -11.78 -31.14 14.08
N SER A 73 -13.08 -31.30 14.35
CA SER A 73 -13.78 -32.60 14.38
C SER A 73 -14.22 -33.11 13.01
N VAL A 74 -14.21 -32.26 11.98
CA VAL A 74 -14.67 -32.62 10.63
C VAL A 74 -13.48 -33.08 9.78
N PRO A 75 -13.53 -34.27 9.16
CA PRO A 75 -12.51 -34.72 8.22
C PRO A 75 -12.35 -33.75 7.03
N TRP A 76 -11.12 -33.59 6.55
CA TRP A 76 -10.82 -32.77 5.38
C TRP A 76 -11.65 -33.15 4.15
N TRP A 77 -11.89 -34.44 3.91
CA TRP A 77 -12.66 -34.90 2.75
C TRP A 77 -14.13 -34.44 2.78
N SER A 78 -14.76 -34.43 3.95
CA SER A 78 -16.14 -33.91 4.09
C SER A 78 -16.19 -32.39 3.99
N ALA A 79 -15.19 -31.68 4.53
CA ALA A 79 -15.11 -30.23 4.40
C ALA A 79 -14.88 -29.79 2.95
N LEU A 80 -14.03 -30.50 2.19
CA LEU A 80 -13.79 -30.25 0.77
C LEU A 80 -14.95 -30.69 -0.13
N GLY A 81 -15.86 -31.53 0.38
CA GLY A 81 -17.10 -31.90 -0.30
C GLY A 81 -18.22 -30.86 -0.14
N ASP A 82 -18.07 -29.90 0.77
CA ASP A 82 -19.09 -28.88 1.02
C ASP A 82 -19.01 -27.74 0.00
N SER A 83 -20.11 -27.53 -0.72
CA SER A 83 -20.29 -26.41 -1.65
C SER A 83 -20.15 -25.04 -0.97
N GLY A 84 -20.50 -24.91 0.31
CA GLY A 84 -20.38 -23.66 1.06
C GLY A 84 -18.93 -23.22 1.25
N VAL A 85 -18.03 -24.16 1.53
CA VAL A 85 -16.59 -23.90 1.69
C VAL A 85 -15.99 -23.39 0.38
N TRP A 86 -16.29 -24.04 -0.74
CA TRP A 86 -15.81 -23.61 -2.06
C TRP A 86 -16.37 -22.25 -2.48
N ALA A 87 -17.63 -21.97 -2.17
CA ALA A 87 -18.24 -20.68 -2.47
C ALA A 87 -17.53 -19.53 -1.76
N SER A 88 -17.23 -19.67 -0.47
CA SER A 88 -16.48 -18.67 0.29
C SER A 88 -15.05 -18.51 -0.21
N LEU A 89 -14.37 -19.62 -0.53
CA LEU A 89 -13.00 -19.55 -1.06
C LEU A 89 -12.92 -18.87 -2.42
N LEU A 90 -13.85 -19.20 -3.32
CA LEU A 90 -13.89 -18.56 -4.64
C LEU A 90 -14.17 -17.07 -4.50
N TRP A 91 -15.08 -16.70 -3.59
CA TRP A 91 -15.36 -15.30 -3.28
C TRP A 91 -14.13 -14.56 -2.77
N ASP A 92 -13.42 -15.13 -1.81
CA ASP A 92 -12.18 -14.56 -1.27
C ASP A 92 -11.09 -14.43 -2.35
N VAL A 93 -10.91 -15.44 -3.19
CA VAL A 93 -9.99 -15.39 -4.34
C VAL A 93 -10.40 -14.28 -5.31
N CYS A 94 -11.69 -14.11 -5.60
CA CYS A 94 -12.19 -13.02 -6.43
C CYS A 94 -11.90 -11.65 -5.81
N LEU A 95 -12.05 -11.49 -4.50
CA LEU A 95 -11.72 -10.24 -3.79
C LEU A 95 -10.22 -9.92 -3.87
N VAL A 96 -9.34 -10.91 -3.64
CA VAL A 96 -7.89 -10.70 -3.80
C VAL A 96 -7.53 -10.42 -5.25
N GLY A 97 -8.15 -11.13 -6.20
CA GLY A 97 -7.97 -10.91 -7.63
C GLY A 97 -8.39 -9.50 -8.05
N LEU A 98 -9.52 -9.00 -7.54
CA LEU A 98 -9.98 -7.63 -7.76
C LEU A 98 -8.96 -6.61 -7.27
N PHE A 99 -8.43 -6.80 -6.06
CA PHE A 99 -7.38 -5.94 -5.50
C PHE A 99 -6.10 -5.98 -6.35
N ALA A 100 -5.59 -7.17 -6.66
CA ALA A 100 -4.37 -7.34 -7.44
C ALA A 100 -4.51 -6.76 -8.85
N LEU A 101 -5.65 -7.02 -9.51
CA LEU A 101 -5.94 -6.50 -10.84
C LEU A 101 -6.04 -4.98 -10.82
N GLN A 102 -6.85 -4.40 -9.92
CA GLN A 102 -7.00 -2.95 -9.82
C GLN A 102 -5.64 -2.28 -9.57
N HIS A 103 -4.87 -2.77 -8.61
CA HIS A 103 -3.56 -2.19 -8.28
C HIS A 103 -2.58 -2.30 -9.45
N SER A 104 -2.55 -3.45 -10.12
CA SER A 104 -1.65 -3.69 -11.27
C SER A 104 -2.04 -2.88 -12.51
N VAL A 105 -3.33 -2.77 -12.81
CA VAL A 105 -3.84 -2.01 -13.96
C VAL A 105 -3.52 -0.53 -13.80
N LEU A 106 -3.69 0.04 -12.61
CA LEU A 106 -3.33 1.44 -12.38
C LEU A 106 -1.81 1.65 -12.39
N ALA A 107 -1.01 0.64 -12.03
CA ALA A 107 0.45 0.69 -12.12
C ALA A 107 0.97 0.50 -13.56
N TRP A 108 0.13 0.00 -14.47
CA TRP A 108 0.52 -0.28 -15.85
C TRP A 108 0.81 1.01 -16.62
N THR A 109 1.96 1.06 -17.29
CA THR A 109 2.48 2.26 -17.97
C THR A 109 1.49 2.97 -18.92
N PRO A 110 0.71 2.30 -19.78
CA PRO A 110 -0.24 2.99 -20.66
C PRO A 110 -1.37 3.68 -19.87
N VAL A 111 -1.94 2.99 -18.88
CA VAL A 111 -3.01 3.54 -18.03
C VAL A 111 -2.48 4.69 -17.19
N LYS A 112 -1.29 4.51 -16.61
CA LYS A 112 -0.60 5.54 -15.82
C LYS A 112 -0.40 6.83 -16.62
N ARG A 113 0.05 6.76 -17.88
CA ARG A 113 0.22 7.95 -18.74
C ARG A 113 -1.09 8.68 -19.03
N VAL A 114 -2.17 7.94 -19.27
CA VAL A 114 -3.51 8.54 -19.49
C VAL A 114 -4.00 9.22 -18.22
N CYS A 115 -3.81 8.57 -17.08
CA CYS A 115 -4.21 9.08 -15.77
C CYS A 115 -3.41 10.33 -15.37
N GLU A 116 -2.09 10.33 -15.60
CA GLU A 116 -1.21 11.50 -15.42
C GLU A 116 -1.62 12.67 -16.32
N ARG A 117 -1.95 12.40 -17.60
CA ARG A 117 -2.41 13.43 -18.53
C ARG A 117 -3.73 14.08 -18.11
N ASN A 118 -4.65 13.30 -17.54
CA ASN A 118 -5.99 13.78 -17.19
C ASN A 118 -6.06 14.39 -15.77
N LEU A 119 -5.36 13.81 -14.80
CA LEU A 119 -5.44 14.21 -13.38
C LEU A 119 -4.28 15.11 -12.93
N GLY A 120 -3.15 15.12 -13.65
CA GLY A 120 -1.94 15.84 -13.27
C GLY A 120 -1.51 15.49 -11.83
N ALA A 121 -1.31 16.52 -11.00
CA ALA A 121 -0.88 16.36 -9.60
C ALA A 121 -1.83 15.53 -8.70
N LEU A 122 -3.09 15.30 -9.10
CA LEU A 122 -4.03 14.46 -8.34
C LEU A 122 -3.88 12.96 -8.64
N ASN A 123 -3.11 12.59 -9.67
CA ASN A 123 -2.97 11.19 -10.11
C ASN A 123 -2.61 10.25 -8.96
N ARG A 124 -1.64 10.64 -8.13
CA ARG A 124 -1.17 9.82 -7.00
C ARG A 124 -2.19 9.72 -5.88
N THR A 125 -2.86 10.83 -5.55
CA THR A 125 -3.93 10.86 -4.55
C THR A 125 -5.09 9.95 -4.97
N VAL A 126 -5.53 10.03 -6.23
CA VAL A 126 -6.60 9.17 -6.78
C VAL A 126 -6.19 7.72 -6.83
N TYR A 127 -4.95 7.42 -7.23
CA TYR A 127 -4.39 6.06 -7.22
C TYR A 127 -4.47 5.44 -5.82
N CYS A 128 -3.98 6.16 -4.80
CA CYS A 128 -3.97 5.70 -3.42
C CYS A 128 -5.40 5.56 -2.87
N CYS A 129 -6.29 6.50 -3.20
CA CYS A 129 -7.70 6.45 -2.82
C CYS A 129 -8.39 5.20 -3.38
N ALA A 130 -8.29 4.99 -4.69
CA ALA A 130 -8.90 3.86 -5.37
C ALA A 130 -8.39 2.51 -4.82
N THR A 131 -7.08 2.40 -4.62
CA THR A 131 -6.47 1.21 -4.03
C THR A 131 -6.97 0.98 -2.59
N ALA A 132 -7.08 2.04 -1.79
CA ALA A 132 -7.60 1.94 -0.42
C ALA A 132 -9.09 1.54 -0.38
N ILE A 133 -9.92 2.04 -1.31
CA ILE A 133 -11.32 1.63 -1.43
C ILE A 133 -11.41 0.13 -1.75
N VAL A 134 -10.65 -0.35 -2.73
CA VAL A 134 -10.68 -1.79 -3.09
C VAL A 134 -10.16 -2.65 -1.94
N LEU A 135 -9.15 -2.18 -1.21
CA LEU A 135 -8.66 -2.87 -0.02
C LEU A 135 -9.71 -2.92 1.10
N GLN A 136 -10.46 -1.83 1.33
CA GLN A 136 -11.59 -1.82 2.27
C GLN A 136 -12.68 -2.80 1.86
N VAL A 137 -13.02 -2.86 0.58
CA VAL A 137 -13.98 -3.85 0.04
C VAL A 137 -13.50 -5.27 0.32
N LEU A 138 -12.23 -5.57 0.03
CA LEU A 138 -11.63 -6.88 0.33
C LEU A 138 -11.78 -7.23 1.81
N MET A 139 -11.40 -6.32 2.72
CA MET A 139 -11.45 -6.59 4.16
C MET A 139 -12.89 -6.73 4.68
N ARG A 140 -13.83 -5.93 4.15
CA ARG A 140 -15.21 -5.88 4.63
C ARG A 140 -16.05 -7.06 4.16
N TYR A 141 -15.81 -7.53 2.95
CA TYR A 141 -16.54 -8.64 2.34
C TYR A 141 -15.81 -9.98 2.42
N TRP A 142 -14.71 -10.05 3.16
CA TRP A 142 -13.97 -11.28 3.43
C TRP A 142 -14.83 -12.32 4.15
N GLN A 143 -14.91 -13.53 3.62
CA GLN A 143 -15.74 -14.60 4.18
C GLN A 143 -14.89 -15.59 4.99
N PRO A 144 -14.97 -15.60 6.34
CA PRO A 144 -14.25 -16.59 7.13
C PRO A 144 -14.81 -18.00 6.86
N VAL A 145 -13.91 -18.96 6.61
CA VAL A 145 -14.29 -20.35 6.36
C VAL A 145 -14.26 -21.13 7.68
N SER A 146 -15.40 -21.19 8.38
CA SER A 146 -15.53 -21.89 9.66
C SER A 146 -15.91 -23.37 9.53
N GLY A 147 -16.39 -23.81 8.37
CA GLY A 147 -16.81 -25.19 8.10
C GLY A 147 -15.68 -26.18 7.81
N ALA A 148 -14.43 -25.71 7.78
CA ALA A 148 -13.25 -26.53 7.52
C ALA A 148 -12.36 -26.67 8.77
N PRO A 149 -11.63 -27.79 8.92
CA PRO A 149 -10.58 -27.90 9.92
C PRO A 149 -9.43 -26.93 9.64
N CYS A 150 -8.72 -26.52 10.69
CA CYS A 150 -7.53 -25.68 10.55
C CYS A 150 -6.38 -26.53 9.99
N LEU A 151 -5.49 -25.93 9.19
CA LEU A 151 -4.26 -26.62 8.76
C LEU A 151 -3.36 -26.93 9.97
N TRP A 152 -3.28 -25.96 10.88
CA TRP A 152 -2.68 -26.15 12.19
C TRP A 152 -3.29 -25.16 13.19
N SER A 153 -3.36 -25.59 14.45
CA SER A 153 -3.79 -24.79 15.58
C SER A 153 -3.06 -25.26 16.83
N VAL A 154 -2.38 -24.35 17.52
CA VAL A 154 -1.68 -24.68 18.76
C VAL A 154 -2.65 -24.53 19.94
N ARG A 155 -3.27 -25.64 20.34
CA ARG A 155 -4.24 -25.69 21.46
C ARG A 155 -3.74 -26.43 22.71
N THR A 156 -2.51 -26.97 22.68
CA THR A 156 -1.96 -27.73 23.81
C THR A 156 -1.41 -26.81 24.89
N ALA A 157 -1.84 -26.99 26.14
CA ALA A 157 -1.28 -26.26 27.27
C ALA A 157 0.18 -26.72 27.54
N PRO A 158 1.12 -25.80 27.86
CA PRO A 158 0.95 -24.36 28.06
C PRO A 158 1.11 -23.52 26.77
N TRP A 159 1.53 -24.14 25.66
CA TRP A 159 1.81 -23.48 24.37
C TRP A 159 0.63 -22.72 23.79
N SER A 160 -0.60 -23.10 24.14
CA SER A 160 -1.83 -22.39 23.78
C SER A 160 -1.83 -20.91 24.17
N ILE A 161 -1.06 -20.49 25.18
CA ILE A 161 -0.97 -19.09 25.64
C ILE A 161 0.32 -18.44 25.12
N TRP A 162 1.46 -19.11 25.27
CA TRP A 162 2.77 -18.56 24.92
C TRP A 162 2.94 -18.36 23.41
N PHE A 163 2.44 -19.29 22.60
CA PHE A 163 2.63 -19.23 21.15
C PHE A 163 1.90 -18.03 20.49
N PRO A 164 0.62 -17.75 20.81
CA PRO A 164 -0.04 -16.52 20.35
C PRO A 164 0.65 -15.24 20.81
N LEU A 165 1.17 -15.20 22.04
CA LEU A 165 1.92 -14.07 22.56
C LEU A 165 3.21 -13.81 21.76
N MET A 166 3.96 -14.86 21.42
CA MET A 166 5.14 -14.76 20.57
C MET A 166 4.77 -14.26 19.16
N CYS A 167 3.72 -14.82 18.56
CA CYS A 167 3.21 -14.36 17.25
C CYS A 167 2.81 -12.88 17.30
N PHE A 168 2.12 -12.45 18.36
CA PHE A 168 1.72 -11.05 18.55
C PHE A 168 2.92 -10.12 18.67
N SER A 169 3.92 -10.51 19.46
CA SER A 169 5.14 -9.73 19.67
C SER A 169 5.90 -9.58 18.35
N LEU A 170 6.00 -10.65 17.58
CA LEU A 170 6.63 -10.65 16.27
C LEU A 170 5.87 -9.78 15.26
N HIS A 171 4.53 -9.90 15.21
CA HIS A 171 3.69 -9.04 14.36
C HIS A 171 3.85 -7.57 14.73
N PHE A 172 3.88 -7.25 16.02
CA PHE A 172 4.09 -5.89 16.50
C PHE A 172 5.43 -5.33 16.02
N VAL A 173 6.51 -6.11 16.14
CA VAL A 173 7.84 -5.71 15.65
C VAL A 173 7.84 -5.50 14.14
N CYS A 174 7.27 -6.43 13.36
CA CYS A 174 7.17 -6.29 11.90
C CYS A 174 6.39 -5.03 11.50
N TRP A 175 5.24 -4.76 12.11
CA TRP A 175 4.48 -3.55 11.82
C TRP A 175 5.18 -2.28 12.26
N ALA A 176 5.88 -2.29 13.39
CA ALA A 176 6.69 -1.16 13.82
C ALA A 176 7.79 -0.84 12.80
N LEU A 177 8.48 -1.85 12.29
CA LEU A 177 9.50 -1.71 11.24
C LEU A 177 8.89 -1.17 9.93
N ILE A 178 7.80 -1.75 9.44
CA ILE A 178 7.09 -1.28 8.24
C ILE A 178 6.69 0.20 8.41
N CYS A 179 6.08 0.57 9.54
CA CYS A 179 5.68 1.94 9.83
C CYS A 179 6.89 2.89 9.91
N SER A 180 7.99 2.48 10.54
CA SER A 180 9.23 3.27 10.55
C SER A 180 9.77 3.51 9.15
N ILE A 181 9.77 2.48 8.29
CA ILE A 181 10.18 2.61 6.89
C ILE A 181 9.23 3.58 6.15
N LEU A 182 7.91 3.49 6.34
CA LEU A 182 6.96 4.42 5.73
C LEU A 182 7.22 5.88 6.11
N VAL A 183 7.58 6.14 7.38
CA VAL A 183 7.94 7.49 7.85
C VAL A 183 9.25 7.96 7.19
N ILE A 184 10.27 7.10 7.10
CA ILE A 184 11.55 7.41 6.43
C ILE A 184 11.34 7.73 4.95
N PHE A 185 10.39 7.07 4.29
CA PHE A 185 10.04 7.27 2.88
C PHE A 185 9.21 8.53 2.60
N ASP A 186 8.96 9.35 3.61
CA ASP A 186 8.11 10.54 3.52
C ASP A 186 6.70 10.16 3.05
N TYR A 187 5.95 9.50 3.94
CA TYR A 187 4.58 9.03 3.70
C TYR A 187 3.64 10.08 3.04
N PRO A 188 3.66 11.38 3.41
CA PRO A 188 2.92 12.42 2.69
C PRO A 188 3.31 12.59 1.21
N GLU A 189 4.59 12.41 0.88
CA GLU A 189 5.06 12.36 -0.50
C GLU A 189 4.49 11.12 -1.22
N LEU A 190 4.44 9.99 -0.50
CA LEU A 190 3.91 8.74 -1.03
C LEU A 190 2.42 8.81 -1.39
N MET A 191 1.66 9.66 -0.70
CA MET A 191 0.23 9.89 -0.90
C MET A 191 -0.09 11.02 -1.90
N GLY A 192 0.93 11.72 -2.41
CA GLY A 192 0.76 12.81 -3.36
C GLY A 192 0.40 14.16 -2.75
N ILE A 193 0.38 14.30 -1.41
CA ILE A 193 0.10 15.59 -0.75
C ILE A 193 1.11 16.64 -1.20
N LYS A 194 2.39 16.27 -1.29
CA LYS A 194 3.43 17.19 -1.77
C LYS A 194 3.18 17.64 -3.21
N GLN A 195 2.69 16.78 -4.10
CA GLN A 195 2.39 17.17 -5.48
C GLN A 195 1.25 18.21 -5.52
N VAL A 196 0.22 18.02 -4.71
CA VAL A 196 -0.91 18.96 -4.60
C VAL A 196 -0.45 20.28 -3.96
N TYR A 197 0.33 20.22 -2.88
CA TYR A 197 0.84 21.40 -2.17
C TYR A 197 1.74 22.25 -3.06
N TYR A 198 2.68 21.64 -3.80
CA TYR A 198 3.56 22.34 -4.74
C TYR A 198 2.77 22.95 -5.90
N LYS A 199 1.75 22.24 -6.42
CA LYS A 199 0.84 22.80 -7.44
C LYS A 199 0.06 24.01 -6.90
N CYS A 200 -0.42 23.97 -5.67
CA CYS A 200 -1.11 25.10 -5.04
C CYS A 200 -0.19 26.31 -4.82
N LEU A 201 1.11 26.09 -4.61
CA LEU A 201 2.11 27.13 -4.46
C LEU A 201 2.72 27.61 -5.79
N GLY A 202 2.33 27.02 -6.93
CA GLY A 202 2.92 27.33 -8.24
C GLY A 202 4.39 26.90 -8.39
N LEU A 203 4.86 25.98 -7.54
CA LEU A 203 6.22 25.43 -7.55
C LEU A 203 6.28 24.18 -8.43
N GLN A 204 7.42 23.96 -9.09
CA GLN A 204 7.64 22.79 -9.94
C GLN A 204 7.66 21.48 -9.14
N GLU A 205 7.20 20.38 -9.74
CA GLU A 205 7.01 19.10 -9.04
C GLU A 205 8.32 18.56 -8.43
N PRO A 206 8.32 18.13 -7.15
CA PRO A 206 9.54 17.71 -6.45
C PRO A 206 10.11 16.35 -6.89
N LEU A 207 9.43 15.62 -7.79
CA LEU A 207 9.79 14.24 -8.14
C LEU A 207 10.85 14.10 -9.23
N SER A 208 11.14 15.16 -9.99
CA SER A 208 12.15 15.10 -11.06
C SER A 208 13.60 15.06 -10.56
N ASP A 209 13.86 15.44 -9.30
CA ASP A 209 15.23 15.66 -8.79
C ASP A 209 15.59 14.79 -7.57
N LYS A 210 15.07 13.55 -7.46
CA LYS A 210 15.56 12.65 -6.40
C LYS A 210 16.99 12.18 -6.71
N PRO A 211 17.97 12.38 -5.80
CA PRO A 211 19.34 11.93 -6.02
C PRO A 211 19.40 10.41 -6.23
N CYS A 212 20.25 9.94 -7.15
CA CYS A 212 20.43 8.52 -7.47
C CYS A 212 20.72 7.64 -6.22
N GLY A 213 21.41 8.19 -5.21
CA GLY A 213 21.64 7.51 -3.93
C GLY A 213 20.36 7.25 -3.12
N LEU A 214 19.40 8.17 -3.15
CA LEU A 214 18.10 8.01 -2.50
C LEU A 214 17.30 6.91 -3.20
N GLN A 215 17.28 6.87 -4.54
CA GLN A 215 16.60 5.82 -5.30
C GLN A 215 17.11 4.41 -4.97
N ARG A 216 18.42 4.27 -4.73
CA ARG A 216 19.04 3.00 -4.32
C ARG A 216 18.73 2.60 -2.87
N LEU A 217 18.68 3.56 -1.95
CA LEU A 217 18.20 3.29 -0.59
C LEU A 217 16.73 2.85 -0.59
N LEU A 218 15.91 3.52 -1.43
CA LEU A 218 14.49 3.20 -1.58
C LEU A 218 14.27 1.82 -2.22
N SER A 219 15.14 1.33 -3.12
CA SER A 219 15.02 -0.02 -3.66
C SER A 219 15.40 -1.08 -2.62
N HIS A 220 16.47 -0.87 -1.85
CA HIS A 220 16.88 -1.79 -0.79
C HIS A 220 15.81 -1.95 0.30
N LEU A 221 15.13 -0.86 0.69
CA LEU A 221 14.11 -0.88 1.73
C LEU A 221 12.76 -1.50 1.28
N ARG A 222 12.58 -1.83 0.00
CA ARG A 222 11.41 -2.61 -0.46
C ARG A 222 11.49 -4.08 -0.06
N HIS A 223 12.69 -4.66 -0.08
CA HIS A 223 12.92 -6.04 0.33
C HIS A 223 12.53 -6.34 1.79
N PRO A 224 12.95 -5.54 2.80
CA PRO A 224 12.55 -5.78 4.19
C PRO A 224 11.04 -5.63 4.38
N VAL A 225 10.39 -4.64 3.75
CA VAL A 225 8.91 -4.49 3.85
C VAL A 225 8.19 -5.71 3.27
N CYS A 226 8.62 -6.23 2.12
CA CYS A 226 8.05 -7.45 1.54
C CYS A 226 8.24 -8.67 2.46
N LEU A 227 9.43 -8.82 3.06
CA LEU A 227 9.73 -9.91 3.99
C LEU A 227 8.92 -9.79 5.29
N GLU A 228 8.80 -8.60 5.86
CA GLU A 228 8.00 -8.31 7.05
C GLU A 228 6.52 -8.60 6.81
N LEU A 229 5.98 -8.21 5.65
CA LEU A 229 4.61 -8.54 5.26
C LEU A 229 4.39 -10.04 5.07
N LEU A 230 5.33 -10.75 4.42
CA LEU A 230 5.28 -12.21 4.30
C LEU A 230 5.25 -12.87 5.69
N LEU A 231 6.10 -12.41 6.60
CA LEU A 231 6.18 -12.95 7.94
C LEU A 231 4.86 -12.74 8.71
N VAL A 232 4.26 -11.55 8.62
CA VAL A 232 2.95 -11.25 9.23
C VAL A 232 1.81 -12.08 8.62
N LEU A 233 1.87 -12.38 7.32
CA LEU A 233 0.84 -13.19 6.64
C LEU A 233 0.87 -14.65 7.10
N TRP A 234 2.06 -15.24 7.22
CA TRP A 234 2.26 -16.68 7.48
C TRP A 234 2.38 -17.05 8.96
N VAL A 235 3.00 -16.20 9.80
CA VAL A 235 3.22 -16.55 11.21
C VAL A 235 1.96 -16.23 12.02
N VAL A 236 1.05 -17.18 12.15
CA VAL A 236 -0.21 -17.03 12.90
C VAL A 236 -0.42 -18.17 13.89
N PRO A 237 -1.12 -17.96 15.02
CA PRO A 237 -1.34 -19.00 16.02
C PRO A 237 -2.22 -20.17 15.52
N ALA A 238 -3.12 -19.88 14.60
CA ALA A 238 -3.97 -20.85 13.92
C ALA A 238 -4.14 -20.42 12.46
N LEU A 239 -3.96 -21.37 11.53
CA LEU A 239 -4.07 -21.12 10.10
C LEU A 239 -5.33 -21.81 9.56
N SER A 240 -6.38 -21.01 9.38
CA SER A 240 -7.60 -21.41 8.69
C SER A 240 -7.40 -21.42 7.17
N LEU A 241 -8.35 -22.03 6.47
CA LEU A 241 -8.30 -22.21 5.02
C LEU A 241 -8.40 -20.88 4.26
N ASP A 242 -9.28 -19.97 4.71
CA ASP A 242 -9.38 -18.61 4.16
C ASP A 242 -8.07 -17.83 4.37
N ARG A 243 -7.47 -17.92 5.56
CA ARG A 243 -6.19 -17.26 5.84
C ARG A 243 -5.06 -17.81 4.99
N LEU A 244 -5.05 -19.11 4.71
CA LEU A 244 -4.08 -19.72 3.80
C LEU A 244 -4.22 -19.16 2.38
N VAL A 245 -5.45 -19.01 1.89
CA VAL A 245 -5.72 -18.39 0.57
C VAL A 245 -5.22 -16.94 0.55
N LEU A 246 -5.54 -16.16 1.58
CA LEU A 246 -5.07 -14.77 1.71
C LEU A 246 -3.54 -14.71 1.70
N ALA A 247 -2.88 -15.51 2.55
CA ALA A 247 -1.43 -15.53 2.69
C ALA A 247 -0.77 -15.98 1.38
N GLY A 248 -1.23 -17.07 0.77
CA GLY A 248 -0.70 -17.59 -0.49
C GLY A 248 -0.88 -16.61 -1.65
N ALA A 249 -2.08 -16.06 -1.81
CA ALA A 249 -2.38 -15.13 -2.89
C ALA A 249 -1.57 -13.83 -2.77
N LEU A 250 -1.56 -13.19 -1.59
CA LEU A 250 -0.75 -11.98 -1.37
C LEU A 250 0.75 -12.26 -1.45
N SER A 251 1.24 -13.41 -0.97
CA SER A 251 2.65 -13.79 -1.12
C SER A 251 3.03 -13.95 -2.58
N SER A 252 2.21 -14.65 -3.36
CA SER A 252 2.43 -14.82 -4.80
C SER A 252 2.44 -13.47 -5.52
N TYR A 253 1.54 -12.56 -5.13
CA TYR A 253 1.47 -11.21 -5.67
C TYR A 253 2.73 -10.40 -5.35
N LEU A 254 3.19 -10.44 -4.09
CA LEU A 254 4.42 -9.78 -3.67
C LEU A 254 5.64 -10.33 -4.41
N LEU A 255 5.75 -11.66 -4.55
CA LEU A 255 6.85 -12.30 -5.26
C LEU A 255 6.85 -11.95 -6.75
N LEU A 256 5.69 -11.97 -7.41
CA LEU A 256 5.56 -11.58 -8.83
C LEU A 256 5.88 -10.10 -9.05
N GLY A 257 5.44 -9.22 -8.14
CA GLY A 257 5.78 -7.80 -8.17
C GLY A 257 7.27 -7.53 -7.90
N HIS A 258 7.95 -8.45 -7.20
CA HIS A 258 9.35 -8.34 -6.85
C HIS A 258 10.31 -8.98 -7.88
N SER A 259 9.90 -10.07 -8.54
CA SER A 259 10.74 -10.86 -9.45
C SER A 259 11.02 -10.22 -10.83
N LEU A 260 10.76 -8.92 -11.01
CA LEU A 260 10.89 -8.24 -12.31
C LEU A 260 11.95 -7.15 -12.34
N ASP A 261 13.14 -7.40 -11.78
CA ASP A 261 14.28 -6.53 -12.06
C ASP A 261 15.55 -7.28 -12.51
N LYS A 262 15.47 -7.82 -13.74
CA LYS A 262 16.66 -8.26 -14.48
C LYS A 262 17.60 -7.08 -14.80
N GLN A 263 17.12 -5.84 -14.75
CA GLN A 263 17.90 -4.64 -15.02
C GLN A 263 18.72 -4.21 -13.78
N ASP A 264 18.18 -4.36 -12.57
CA ASP A 264 18.91 -4.15 -11.31
C ASP A 264 20.03 -5.18 -11.12
N LEU A 265 19.80 -6.45 -11.51
CA LEU A 265 20.86 -7.47 -11.48
C LEU A 265 21.98 -7.15 -12.49
N ALA A 266 21.62 -6.68 -13.69
CA ALA A 266 22.60 -6.25 -14.69
C ALA A 266 23.39 -5.01 -14.21
N TYR A 267 22.73 -4.05 -13.57
CA TYR A 267 23.36 -2.87 -12.97
C TYR A 267 24.32 -3.24 -11.83
N LEU A 268 23.93 -4.20 -10.97
CA LEU A 268 24.79 -4.71 -9.90
C LEU A 268 26.01 -5.44 -10.47
N CYS A 269 25.84 -6.28 -11.51
CA CYS A 269 26.96 -6.96 -12.18
C CYS A 269 27.95 -5.98 -12.81
N VAL A 270 27.47 -4.92 -13.48
CA VAL A 270 28.33 -3.88 -14.06
C VAL A 270 29.12 -3.16 -12.96
N ARG A 271 28.49 -2.86 -11.82
CA ARG A 271 29.14 -2.14 -10.72
C ARG A 271 30.12 -2.99 -9.91
N PHE A 272 29.87 -4.29 -9.76
CA PHE A 272 30.84 -5.23 -9.17
C PHE A 272 32.05 -5.46 -10.09
N ARG A 273 31.82 -5.52 -11.42
CA ARG A 273 32.91 -5.64 -12.40
C ARG A 273 33.75 -4.36 -12.49
N GLY A 274 33.14 -3.18 -12.30
CA GLY A 274 33.86 -1.91 -12.25
C GLY A 274 34.77 -1.75 -11.02
N ARG A 275 34.34 -2.24 -9.83
CA ARG A 275 35.16 -2.18 -8.60
C ARG A 275 36.37 -3.11 -8.62
N THR A 276 36.22 -4.31 -9.17
CA THR A 276 37.33 -5.25 -9.29
C THR A 276 38.40 -4.74 -10.27
N PHE A 277 38.02 -4.05 -11.34
CA PHE A 277 38.98 -3.46 -12.28
C PHE A 277 39.84 -2.36 -11.65
N THR A 278 39.22 -1.47 -10.86
CA THR A 278 39.94 -0.40 -10.13
C THR A 278 40.88 -0.91 -9.04
N GLU A 279 40.55 -2.04 -8.40
CA GLU A 279 41.43 -2.66 -7.39
C GLU A 279 42.61 -3.42 -8.02
N HIS A 280 42.50 -3.84 -9.28
CA HIS A 280 43.59 -4.48 -10.01
C HIS A 280 44.60 -3.48 -10.59
N GLU A 281 44.16 -2.31 -11.07
CA GLU A 281 45.09 -1.25 -11.51
C GLU A 281 45.87 -0.63 -10.35
N GLN A 282 45.24 -0.40 -9.19
CA GLN A 282 45.94 0.12 -8.00
C GLN A 282 46.94 -0.85 -7.36
N LYS A 283 46.98 -2.12 -7.79
CA LYS A 283 47.94 -3.12 -7.32
C LYS A 283 49.11 -3.34 -8.29
N GLN A 284 49.08 -2.67 -9.45
CA GLN A 284 50.13 -2.73 -10.47
C GLN A 284 50.96 -1.44 -10.59
N GLU A 285 50.63 -0.39 -9.85
CA GLU A 285 51.54 0.72 -9.49
C GLU A 285 52.25 0.43 -8.16
#